data_AF-A0A3D1H7E1-F1
#
_entry.id   AF-A0A3D1H7E1-F1
#
_cell.length_a   1.000
_cell.length_b   1.000
_cell.length_c   1.000
_cell.angle_alpha   90.00
_cell.angle_beta   90.00
_cell.angle_gamma   90.00
#
_symmetry.space_group_name_H-M   'P 1'
#
loop_
_entity.id
_entity.type
_entity.pdbx_description
1 polymer ?
#
loop_
_entity_poly.entity_id
_entity_poly.type
_entity_poly.pdbx_seq_one_letter_code
_entity_poly.pdbx_strand_id
1 'polypeptide(L)'
;ALMMDVNKALEHDPPATWRCWTNEGNYAAKHSLLIKDANTSMAVTYIMDDKSPSAGNRRWLLYPNGRIYGHGSTNDYAVIWALDDSGSTDTVQFMDVPVCWPPKDDVPQLMLLTNWTFSIYRDLTNAKVEVKQDGKPLEVNVEKFVRGYGAPTLVFQPKYDKTVLPDKSNFDITVTLSSGRKYNYTVRTFFYDPAKR
;
A
#
# COMPACT_ATOMS: atom_id res chain seq x y z
N ALA A 1 3.03 15.74 -11.38
CA ALA A 1 4.27 15.18 -11.98
C ALA A 1 5.16 16.25 -12.62
N LEU A 2 4.73 16.97 -13.67
CA LEU A 2 5.59 17.94 -14.37
C LEU A 2 6.24 18.98 -13.44
N MET A 3 5.47 19.61 -12.54
CA MET A 3 6.02 20.56 -11.55
C MET A 3 7.13 19.92 -10.69
N MET A 4 6.94 18.68 -10.24
CA MET A 4 7.94 17.97 -9.42
C MET A 4 9.18 17.61 -10.22
N ASP A 5 9.00 17.23 -11.48
CA ASP A 5 10.09 16.86 -12.37
C ASP A 5 10.97 18.06 -12.73
N VAL A 6 10.37 19.17 -13.17
CA VAL A 6 11.14 20.36 -13.55
C VAL A 6 11.81 21.03 -12.35
N ASN A 7 11.29 20.86 -11.13
CA ASN A 7 11.92 21.40 -9.91
C ASN A 7 12.72 20.34 -9.13
N LYS A 8 12.77 19.09 -9.62
CA LYS A 8 13.51 17.96 -9.04
C LYS A 8 13.20 17.69 -7.56
N ALA A 9 11.94 17.87 -7.15
CA ALA A 9 11.48 17.72 -5.77
C ALA A 9 10.06 17.14 -5.70
N LEU A 10 9.81 16.28 -4.71
CA LEU A 10 8.45 15.88 -4.31
C LEU A 10 7.97 16.81 -3.21
N GLU A 11 6.79 17.39 -3.38
CA GLU A 11 6.17 18.29 -2.40
C GLU A 11 4.65 18.22 -2.55
N HIS A 12 3.93 18.10 -1.43
CA HIS A 12 2.47 18.11 -1.43
C HIS A 12 1.89 19.53 -1.48
N ASP A 13 2.65 20.53 -1.04
CA ASP A 13 2.28 21.96 -1.15
C ASP A 13 3.36 22.74 -1.92
N PRO A 14 3.55 22.47 -3.23
CA PRO A 14 4.61 23.09 -4.01
C PRO A 14 4.44 24.62 -4.03
N PRO A 15 5.50 25.39 -3.69
CA PRO A 15 5.41 26.84 -3.63
C PRO A 15 5.17 27.43 -5.02
N ALA A 16 4.45 28.56 -5.08
CA ALA A 16 4.11 29.24 -6.33
C ALA A 16 5.33 29.73 -7.15
N THR A 17 6.54 29.71 -6.56
CA THR A 17 7.81 30.02 -7.23
C THR A 17 8.34 28.87 -8.09
N TRP A 18 7.77 27.67 -7.99
CA TRP A 18 8.17 26.53 -8.80
C TRP A 18 7.91 26.75 -10.29
N ARG A 19 8.81 26.23 -11.14
CA ARG A 19 8.58 26.20 -12.59
C ARG A 19 7.38 25.32 -12.92
N CYS A 20 6.64 25.72 -13.96
CA CYS A 20 5.41 25.05 -14.42
C CYS A 20 4.29 25.00 -13.36
N TRP A 21 4.37 25.85 -12.32
CA TRP A 21 3.36 25.90 -11.28
C TRP A 21 2.02 26.42 -11.81
N THR A 22 0.93 25.81 -11.35
CA THR A 22 -0.45 26.21 -11.60
C THR A 22 -1.28 25.95 -10.35
N ASN A 23 -2.40 26.65 -10.18
CA ASN A 23 -3.31 26.43 -9.05
C ASN A 23 -3.82 24.98 -9.02
N GLU A 24 -4.20 24.46 -10.19
CA GLU A 24 -4.71 23.12 -10.41
C GLU A 24 -3.63 22.07 -10.15
N GLY A 25 -2.39 22.34 -10.58
CA GLY A 25 -1.25 21.49 -10.29
C GLY A 25 -0.95 21.41 -8.79
N ASN A 26 -0.97 22.55 -8.08
CA ASN A 26 -0.78 22.59 -6.63
C ASN A 26 -1.88 21.82 -5.91
N TYR A 27 -3.13 22.06 -6.30
CA TYR A 27 -4.28 21.35 -5.76
C TYR A 27 -4.16 19.84 -6.00
N ALA A 28 -3.78 19.40 -7.20
CA ALA A 28 -3.55 17.99 -7.50
C ALA A 28 -2.42 17.41 -6.64
N ALA A 29 -1.29 18.11 -6.47
CA ALA A 29 -0.17 17.63 -5.64
C ALA A 29 -0.58 17.37 -4.19
N LYS A 30 -1.41 18.24 -3.63
CA LYS A 30 -1.95 18.12 -2.26
C LYS A 30 -2.86 16.91 -2.07
N HIS A 31 -3.52 16.45 -3.14
CA HIS A 31 -4.49 15.34 -3.12
C HIS A 31 -3.98 14.07 -3.79
N SER A 32 -2.70 14.04 -4.15
CA SER A 32 -2.08 12.92 -4.85
C SER A 32 -1.12 12.14 -3.98
N LEU A 33 -0.96 10.88 -4.32
CA LEU A 33 0.13 10.02 -3.92
C LEU A 33 1.31 10.35 -4.80
N LEU A 34 2.45 10.64 -4.19
CA LEU A 34 3.60 11.17 -4.87
C LEU A 34 4.74 10.15 -4.81
N ILE A 35 5.38 9.92 -5.95
CA ILE A 35 6.53 9.02 -6.00
C ILE A 35 7.56 9.50 -7.01
N LYS A 36 8.83 9.27 -6.67
CA LYS A 36 10.00 9.55 -7.50
C LYS A 36 10.57 8.23 -8.00
N ASP A 37 11.38 8.31 -9.05
CA ASP A 37 12.09 7.21 -9.70
C ASP A 37 11.11 6.20 -10.34
N ALA A 38 9.93 6.69 -10.71
CA ALA A 38 8.87 5.93 -11.34
C ALA A 38 8.39 6.62 -12.61
N ASN A 39 8.49 5.92 -13.73
CA ASN A 39 7.80 6.27 -14.96
C ASN A 39 6.34 5.79 -14.93
N THR A 40 5.58 6.10 -15.98
CA THR A 40 4.18 5.67 -16.16
C THR A 40 3.95 4.19 -15.88
N SER A 41 4.82 3.31 -16.39
CA SER A 41 4.65 1.86 -16.31
C SER A 41 4.96 1.30 -14.91
N MET A 42 5.75 2.03 -14.10
CA MET A 42 6.14 1.63 -12.75
C MET A 42 5.34 2.35 -11.66
N ALA A 43 4.62 3.42 -12.01
CA ALA A 43 3.94 4.32 -11.07
C ALA A 43 3.11 3.57 -10.02
N VAL A 44 2.19 2.70 -10.45
CA VAL A 44 1.32 1.94 -9.55
C VAL A 44 2.14 0.98 -8.68
N THR A 45 3.09 0.26 -9.26
CA THR A 45 3.94 -0.69 -8.51
C THR A 45 4.76 0.00 -7.44
N TYR A 46 5.31 1.19 -7.71
CA TYR A 46 6.13 1.91 -6.74
C TYR A 46 5.27 2.59 -5.65
N ILE A 47 4.08 3.10 -6.01
CA ILE A 47 3.08 3.56 -5.03
C ILE A 47 2.63 2.40 -4.13
N MET A 48 2.44 1.22 -4.73
CA MET A 48 2.17 0.00 -4.00
C MET A 48 3.38 -0.43 -3.19
N ASP A 49 4.64 -0.31 -3.61
CA ASP A 49 5.84 -0.65 -2.82
C ASP A 49 6.27 0.49 -1.88
N ASP A 50 5.31 1.17 -1.26
CA ASP A 50 5.60 2.20 -0.27
C ASP A 50 6.36 1.61 0.93
N LYS A 51 7.62 2.02 1.05
CA LYS A 51 8.57 1.59 2.10
C LYS A 51 8.48 2.44 3.36
N SER A 52 7.66 3.49 3.38
CA SER A 52 7.43 4.27 4.59
C SER A 52 6.78 3.40 5.67
N PRO A 53 7.09 3.64 6.97
CA PRO A 53 6.46 2.88 8.07
C PRO A 53 4.93 2.95 8.10
N SER A 54 4.34 4.01 7.53
CA SER A 54 2.89 4.16 7.46
C SER A 54 2.25 3.48 6.25
N ALA A 55 3.04 3.14 5.21
CA ALA A 55 2.58 2.72 3.89
C ALA A 55 1.48 3.64 3.33
N GLY A 56 1.59 4.95 3.58
CA GLY A 56 0.55 5.95 3.30
C GLY A 56 0.10 5.97 1.84
N ASN A 57 1.02 5.85 0.89
CA ASN A 57 0.72 5.79 -0.53
C ASN A 57 -0.12 4.54 -0.86
N ARG A 58 0.32 3.36 -0.42
CA ARG A 58 -0.45 2.10 -0.62
C ARG A 58 -1.83 2.17 0.01
N ARG A 59 -1.95 2.73 1.22
CA ARG A 59 -3.22 2.80 1.95
C ARG A 59 -4.28 3.63 1.23
N TRP A 60 -3.89 4.76 0.65
CA TRP A 60 -4.79 5.57 -0.16
C TRP A 60 -5.11 4.92 -1.52
N LEU A 61 -4.14 4.24 -2.13
CA LEU A 61 -4.37 3.53 -3.39
C LEU A 61 -5.35 2.35 -3.23
N LEU A 62 -5.30 1.66 -2.09
CA LEU A 62 -6.21 0.55 -1.75
C LEU A 62 -7.44 1.01 -0.95
N TYR A 63 -7.65 2.31 -0.81
CA TYR A 63 -8.72 2.84 0.03
C TYR A 63 -10.09 2.51 -0.57
N PRO A 64 -10.97 1.77 0.13
CA PRO A 64 -12.22 1.29 -0.47
C PRO A 64 -13.21 2.37 -0.93
N ASN A 65 -13.11 3.57 -0.38
CA ASN A 65 -13.97 4.69 -0.76
C ASN A 65 -13.39 5.50 -1.93
N GLY A 66 -12.13 5.29 -2.31
CA GLY A 66 -11.53 5.90 -3.49
C GLY A 66 -12.13 5.27 -4.75
N ARG A 67 -12.86 6.05 -5.55
CA ARG A 67 -13.52 5.59 -6.77
C ARG A 67 -12.88 6.11 -8.04
N ILE A 68 -12.37 7.33 -7.99
CA ILE A 68 -11.80 8.02 -9.14
C ILE A 68 -10.36 8.36 -8.80
N TYR A 69 -9.46 7.89 -9.67
CA TYR A 69 -8.05 8.18 -9.57
C TYR A 69 -7.61 8.92 -10.83
N GLY A 70 -6.86 9.99 -10.64
CA GLY A 70 -6.19 10.71 -11.71
C GLY A 70 -4.72 10.30 -11.76
N HIS A 71 -4.16 10.06 -12.93
CA HIS A 71 -2.74 9.71 -13.05
C HIS A 71 -2.01 10.72 -13.93
N GLY A 72 -0.84 11.15 -13.47
CA GLY A 72 0.09 11.93 -14.29
C GLY A 72 1.52 11.54 -13.96
N SER A 73 2.37 11.44 -14.97
CA SER A 73 3.74 10.99 -14.81
C SER A 73 4.69 11.69 -15.78
N THR A 74 5.97 11.67 -15.44
CA THR A 74 7.09 11.90 -16.35
C THR A 74 7.96 10.63 -16.35
N ASN A 75 9.22 10.73 -16.77
CA ASN A 75 10.16 9.59 -16.72
C ASN A 75 10.56 9.22 -15.28
N ASP A 76 10.62 10.21 -14.37
CA ASP A 76 11.19 10.04 -13.03
C ASP A 76 10.21 10.41 -11.91
N TYR A 77 9.01 10.90 -12.23
CA TYR A 77 8.02 11.35 -11.25
C TYR A 77 6.64 10.86 -11.64
N ALA A 78 5.95 10.20 -10.73
CA ALA A 78 4.54 9.86 -10.91
C ALA A 78 3.70 10.42 -9.77
N VAL A 79 2.48 10.84 -10.13
CA VAL A 79 1.47 11.28 -9.19
C VAL A 79 0.16 10.55 -9.49
N ILE A 80 -0.48 10.06 -8.44
CA ILE A 80 -1.82 9.48 -8.53
C ILE A 80 -2.73 10.30 -7.62
N TRP A 81 -3.61 11.10 -8.18
CA TRP A 81 -4.70 11.73 -7.42
C TRP A 81 -5.54 10.62 -6.81
N ALA A 82 -5.59 10.58 -5.48
CA ALA A 82 -6.27 9.52 -4.73
C ALA A 82 -7.19 10.05 -3.63
N LEU A 83 -7.01 11.31 -3.20
CA LEU A 83 -7.91 11.95 -2.26
C LEU A 83 -9.09 12.52 -3.04
N ASP A 84 -10.06 11.65 -3.28
CA ASP A 84 -11.38 11.98 -3.78
C ASP A 84 -12.42 11.40 -2.81
N ASP A 85 -13.16 12.29 -2.13
CA ASP A 85 -14.25 11.94 -1.22
C ASP A 85 -15.59 11.77 -1.96
N SER A 86 -15.60 11.63 -3.30
CA SER A 86 -16.81 11.36 -4.08
C SER A 86 -17.47 10.00 -3.78
N GLY A 87 -16.78 9.12 -3.06
CA GLY A 87 -17.27 7.81 -2.67
C GLY A 87 -18.28 7.84 -1.53
N SER A 88 -19.48 7.32 -1.78
CA SER A 88 -20.51 7.01 -0.77
C SER A 88 -20.55 5.52 -0.39
N THR A 89 -19.44 4.79 -0.60
CA THR A 89 -19.41 3.33 -0.40
C THR A 89 -19.77 2.98 1.03
N ASP A 90 -20.70 2.04 1.19
CA ASP A 90 -21.04 1.45 2.47
C ASP A 90 -19.79 0.75 3.07
N THR A 91 -19.22 1.35 4.10
CA THR A 91 -18.02 0.84 4.77
C THR A 91 -18.31 -0.34 5.70
N VAL A 92 -19.58 -0.73 5.88
CA VAL A 92 -19.99 -1.83 6.75
C VAL A 92 -19.33 -3.14 6.33
N GLN A 93 -19.13 -3.40 5.04
CA GLN A 93 -18.40 -4.61 4.63
C GLN A 93 -16.96 -4.62 5.17
N PHE A 94 -16.29 -3.47 5.13
CA PHE A 94 -14.89 -3.31 5.57
C PHE A 94 -14.75 -3.19 7.09
N MET A 95 -15.84 -3.37 7.83
CA MET A 95 -15.83 -3.60 9.26
C MET A 95 -15.51 -5.06 9.62
N ASP A 96 -15.75 -6.01 8.71
CA ASP A 96 -15.55 -7.44 8.93
C ASP A 96 -14.65 -8.09 7.86
N VAL A 97 -14.56 -7.49 6.67
CA VAL A 97 -13.71 -7.94 5.56
C VAL A 97 -12.51 -7.00 5.41
N PRO A 98 -11.31 -7.42 5.82
CA PRO A 98 -10.13 -6.58 5.72
C PRO A 98 -9.63 -6.46 4.27
N VAL A 99 -9.05 -5.32 3.93
CA VAL A 99 -8.26 -5.13 2.71
C VAL A 99 -6.79 -5.37 3.05
N CYS A 100 -6.22 -6.43 2.48
CA CYS A 100 -4.87 -6.87 2.78
C CYS A 100 -3.94 -6.73 1.57
N TRP A 101 -2.65 -6.46 1.84
CA TRP A 101 -1.58 -6.69 0.87
C TRP A 101 -0.41 -7.40 1.56
N PRO A 102 0.10 -8.53 1.05
CA PRO A 102 -0.43 -9.31 -0.07
C PRO A 102 -1.91 -9.69 0.13
N PRO A 103 -2.68 -9.83 -0.95
CA PRO A 103 -4.10 -10.16 -0.83
C PRO A 103 -4.26 -11.57 -0.27
N LYS A 104 -5.40 -11.81 0.39
CA LYS A 104 -5.85 -13.18 0.65
C LYS A 104 -5.90 -13.94 -0.68
N ASP A 105 -5.59 -15.23 -0.63
CA ASP A 105 -5.55 -16.12 -1.79
C ASP A 105 -4.28 -15.94 -2.63
N ASP A 106 -4.37 -16.09 -3.95
CA ASP A 106 -3.20 -16.29 -4.80
C ASP A 106 -2.52 -14.97 -5.19
N VAL A 107 -1.19 -14.90 -5.02
CA VAL A 107 -0.38 -13.74 -5.40
C VAL A 107 0.97 -14.19 -5.99
N PRO A 108 1.45 -13.59 -7.09
CA PRO A 108 2.77 -13.91 -7.60
C PRO A 108 3.86 -13.41 -6.65
N GLN A 109 4.93 -14.18 -6.48
CA GLN A 109 6.04 -13.85 -5.56
C GLN A 109 6.70 -12.51 -5.85
N LEU A 110 6.69 -12.06 -7.12
CA LEU A 110 7.18 -10.75 -7.50
C LEU A 110 6.39 -9.59 -6.83
N MET A 111 5.14 -9.82 -6.44
CA MET A 111 4.27 -8.86 -5.74
C MET A 111 4.34 -8.95 -4.21
N LEU A 112 5.24 -9.79 -3.66
CA LEU A 112 5.57 -9.76 -2.24
C LEU A 112 6.45 -8.55 -1.95
N LEU A 113 5.80 -7.45 -1.62
CA LEU A 113 6.41 -6.17 -1.25
C LEU A 113 6.93 -6.22 0.19
N THR A 114 7.84 -5.30 0.55
CA THR A 114 8.47 -5.30 1.88
C THR A 114 7.45 -5.08 2.99
N ASN A 115 6.60 -4.07 2.85
CA ASN A 115 5.56 -3.73 3.82
C ASN A 115 4.30 -4.51 3.50
N TRP A 116 3.80 -5.30 4.44
CA TRP A 116 2.49 -5.94 4.36
C TRP A 116 1.48 -5.08 5.10
N THR A 117 0.25 -5.03 4.62
CA THR A 117 -0.81 -4.18 5.16
C THR A 117 -2.06 -4.98 5.45
N PHE A 118 -2.69 -4.66 6.59
CA PHE A 118 -4.00 -5.17 6.98
C PHE A 118 -4.89 -3.98 7.34
N SER A 119 -5.89 -3.68 6.51
CA SER A 119 -6.78 -2.55 6.68
C SER A 119 -8.20 -2.98 7.01
N ILE A 120 -8.78 -2.40 8.06
CA ILE A 120 -10.15 -2.70 8.49
C ILE A 120 -10.70 -1.53 9.32
N TYR A 121 -12.00 -1.25 9.26
CA TYR A 121 -12.65 -0.20 10.05
C TYR A 121 -12.89 -0.64 11.51
N ARG A 122 -11.79 -0.92 12.20
CA ARG A 122 -11.70 -1.23 13.64
C ARG A 122 -10.55 -0.44 14.26
N ASP A 123 -10.50 -0.40 15.59
CA ASP A 123 -9.31 0.08 16.28
C ASP A 123 -8.22 -1.00 16.25
N LEU A 124 -7.04 -0.60 15.79
CA LEU A 124 -5.87 -1.46 15.62
C LEU A 124 -4.78 -1.16 16.65
N THR A 125 -5.07 -0.27 17.61
CA THR A 125 -4.18 0.05 18.72
C THR A 125 -3.81 -1.24 19.48
N ASN A 126 -2.52 -1.50 19.63
CA ASN A 126 -1.96 -2.69 20.29
C ASN A 126 -2.37 -4.05 19.67
N ALA A 127 -2.85 -4.06 18.42
CA ALA A 127 -3.10 -5.30 17.71
C ALA A 127 -1.78 -6.06 17.46
N LYS A 128 -1.88 -7.39 17.43
CA LYS A 128 -0.74 -8.30 17.21
C LYS A 128 -0.90 -9.01 15.88
N VAL A 129 0.23 -9.29 15.23
CA VAL A 129 0.28 -10.03 13.98
C VAL A 129 1.20 -11.23 14.14
N GLU A 130 0.71 -12.40 13.75
CA GLU A 130 1.47 -13.64 13.65
C GLU A 130 1.46 -14.10 12.20
N VAL A 131 2.60 -14.53 11.69
CA VAL A 131 2.74 -15.07 10.33
C VAL A 131 3.43 -16.42 10.41
N LYS A 132 2.90 -17.41 9.68
CA LYS A 132 3.56 -18.70 9.46
C LYS A 132 3.80 -18.91 7.98
N GLN A 133 5.01 -19.28 7.59
CA GLN A 133 5.33 -19.73 6.24
C GLN A 133 5.36 -21.26 6.23
N ASP A 134 4.47 -21.88 5.44
CA ASP A 134 4.39 -23.34 5.29
C ASP A 134 4.36 -24.07 6.66
N GLY A 135 3.56 -23.52 7.58
CA GLY A 135 3.39 -24.02 8.95
C GLY A 135 4.47 -23.59 9.95
N LYS A 136 5.59 -22.99 9.52
CA LYS A 136 6.67 -22.51 10.38
C LYS A 136 6.46 -21.05 10.79
N PRO A 137 6.52 -20.69 12.08
CA PRO A 137 6.36 -19.30 12.51
C PRO A 137 7.51 -18.43 12.01
N LEU A 138 7.18 -17.19 11.61
CA LEU A 138 8.13 -16.16 11.25
C LEU A 138 8.19 -15.08 12.34
N GLU A 139 9.35 -14.45 12.49
CA GLU A 139 9.45 -13.20 13.22
C GLU A 139 8.73 -12.10 12.41
N VAL A 140 7.95 -11.25 13.08
CA VAL A 140 7.20 -10.18 12.44
C VAL A 140 7.52 -8.86 13.12
N ASN A 141 8.03 -7.90 12.36
CA ASN A 141 8.09 -6.51 12.81
C ASN A 141 6.72 -5.87 12.56
N VAL A 142 6.11 -5.25 13.57
CA VAL A 142 4.82 -4.55 13.43
C VAL A 142 5.08 -3.08 13.69
N GLU A 143 4.77 -2.25 12.71
CA GLU A 143 4.93 -0.80 12.83
C GLU A 143 3.94 -0.22 13.83
N LYS A 144 4.29 0.94 14.39
CA LYS A 144 3.38 1.68 15.26
C LYS A 144 2.12 2.04 14.47
N PHE A 145 0.96 1.68 15.00
CA PHE A 145 -0.32 2.05 14.40
C PHE A 145 -0.50 3.58 14.35
N VAL A 146 -0.77 4.10 13.15
CA VAL A 146 -1.03 5.53 12.89
C VAL A 146 -2.27 5.72 12.01
N ARG A 147 -3.04 6.77 12.31
CA ARG A 147 -4.23 7.20 11.56
C ARG A 147 -3.85 8.28 10.53
N GLY A 148 -4.79 8.62 9.63
CA GLY A 148 -4.64 9.76 8.70
C GLY A 148 -4.30 9.42 7.25
N TYR A 149 -4.34 8.15 6.85
CA TYR A 149 -4.06 7.72 5.47
C TYR A 149 -5.12 6.72 5.00
N GLY A 150 -6.32 7.22 4.66
CA GLY A 150 -7.47 6.38 4.35
C GLY A 150 -7.92 5.51 5.52
N ALA A 151 -8.26 4.24 5.23
CA ALA A 151 -8.77 3.30 6.21
C ALA A 151 -7.73 2.97 7.32
N PRO A 152 -8.17 2.64 8.56
CA PRO A 152 -7.27 2.20 9.62
C PRO A 152 -6.49 0.97 9.17
N THR A 153 -5.17 1.02 9.24
CA THR A 153 -4.29 -0.01 8.67
C THR A 153 -3.13 -0.32 9.60
N LEU A 154 -2.86 -1.61 9.83
CA LEU A 154 -1.59 -2.10 10.37
C LEU A 154 -0.60 -2.30 9.24
N VAL A 155 0.64 -1.92 9.48
CA VAL A 155 1.78 -2.21 8.61
C VAL A 155 2.70 -3.16 9.36
N PHE A 156 3.12 -4.25 8.73
CA PHE A 156 3.99 -5.24 9.33
C PHE A 156 4.90 -5.88 8.27
N GLN A 157 6.04 -6.41 8.71
CA GLN A 157 7.03 -7.05 7.85
C GLN A 157 7.40 -8.41 8.45
N PRO A 158 6.90 -9.53 7.90
CA PRO A 158 7.39 -10.85 8.26
C PRO A 158 8.82 -11.04 7.72
N LYS A 159 9.70 -11.62 8.53
CA LYS A 159 11.09 -11.92 8.13
C LYS A 159 11.16 -13.30 7.47
N TYR A 160 11.42 -13.31 6.17
CA TYR A 160 11.69 -14.49 5.36
C TYR A 160 12.69 -14.13 4.26
N ASP A 161 13.38 -15.13 3.72
CA ASP A 161 14.30 -14.92 2.59
C ASP A 161 13.56 -15.14 1.27
N LYS A 162 13.32 -14.03 0.56
CA LYS A 162 12.63 -14.02 -0.73
C LYS A 162 13.42 -14.75 -1.82
N THR A 163 14.75 -14.84 -1.72
CA THR A 163 15.63 -15.42 -2.76
C THR A 163 15.60 -16.94 -2.80
N VAL A 164 15.17 -17.58 -1.70
CA VAL A 164 15.07 -19.03 -1.54
C VAL A 164 13.63 -19.49 -1.36
N LEU A 165 12.64 -18.66 -1.71
CA LEU A 165 11.25 -19.07 -1.70
C LEU A 165 11.04 -20.25 -2.66
N PRO A 166 10.37 -21.34 -2.22
CA PRO A 166 9.96 -22.41 -3.13
C PRO A 166 8.98 -21.88 -4.18
N ASP A 167 8.82 -22.57 -5.32
CA ASP A 167 7.88 -22.18 -6.38
C ASP A 167 6.45 -21.93 -5.91
N LYS A 168 6.05 -22.55 -4.80
CA LYS A 168 4.79 -22.27 -4.10
C LYS A 168 5.05 -22.23 -2.61
N SER A 169 4.48 -21.25 -1.92
CA SER A 169 4.58 -21.14 -0.46
C SER A 169 3.35 -20.44 0.10
N ASN A 170 2.85 -20.94 1.23
CA ASN A 170 1.69 -20.38 1.92
C ASN A 170 2.14 -19.56 3.12
N PHE A 171 1.60 -18.35 3.24
CA PHE A 171 1.73 -17.53 4.44
C PHE A 171 0.38 -17.45 5.14
N ASP A 172 0.28 -18.03 6.32
CA ASP A 172 -0.90 -17.95 7.17
C ASP A 172 -0.74 -16.79 8.15
N ILE A 173 -1.63 -15.82 8.06
CA ILE A 173 -1.59 -14.59 8.87
C ILE A 173 -2.75 -14.59 9.85
N THR A 174 -2.43 -14.35 11.12
CA THR A 174 -3.39 -14.09 12.19
C THR A 174 -3.21 -12.67 12.70
N VAL A 175 -4.26 -11.85 12.62
CA VAL A 175 -4.31 -10.53 13.26
C VAL A 175 -5.24 -10.61 14.46
N THR A 176 -4.72 -10.32 15.66
CA THR A 176 -5.49 -10.29 16.91
C THR A 176 -5.62 -8.86 17.40
N LEU A 177 -6.85 -8.37 17.49
CA LEU A 177 -7.14 -7.05 18.05
C LEU A 177 -6.96 -7.06 19.59
N SER A 178 -6.84 -5.88 20.19
CA SER A 178 -6.79 -5.70 21.65
C SER A 178 -8.03 -6.25 22.36
N SER A 179 -9.17 -6.30 21.68
CA SER A 179 -10.41 -6.94 22.16
C SER A 179 -10.36 -8.47 22.18
N GLY A 180 -9.30 -9.09 21.64
CA GLY A 180 -9.19 -10.54 21.45
C GLY A 180 -9.82 -11.06 20.16
N ARG A 181 -10.53 -10.21 19.39
CA ARG A 181 -11.07 -10.59 18.09
C ARG A 181 -9.96 -10.92 17.10
N LYS A 182 -10.11 -12.03 16.37
CA LYS A 182 -9.11 -12.53 15.41
C LYS A 182 -9.61 -12.46 13.98
N TYR A 183 -8.68 -12.17 13.07
CA TYR A 183 -8.85 -12.29 11.62
C TYR A 183 -7.75 -13.18 11.08
N ASN A 184 -8.13 -14.20 10.32
CA ASN A 184 -7.20 -15.15 9.74
C ASN A 184 -7.35 -15.14 8.22
N TYR A 185 -6.24 -15.18 7.51
CA TYR A 185 -6.22 -15.35 6.07
C TYR A 185 -4.91 -15.98 5.62
N THR A 186 -4.96 -16.65 4.46
CA THR A 186 -3.79 -17.28 3.86
C THR A 186 -3.47 -16.58 2.55
N VAL A 187 -2.20 -16.25 2.37
CA VAL A 187 -1.61 -15.79 1.11
C VAL A 187 -0.93 -16.98 0.47
N ARG A 188 -1.37 -17.38 -0.72
CA ARG A 188 -0.77 -18.48 -1.49
C ARG A 188 0.12 -17.88 -2.56
N THR A 189 1.41 -18.02 -2.39
CA THR A 189 2.39 -17.43 -3.30
C THR A 189 2.77 -18.43 -4.37
N PHE A 190 3.02 -17.94 -5.58
CA PHE A 190 3.53 -18.76 -6.67
C PHE A 190 4.64 -18.02 -7.43
N PHE A 191 5.65 -18.77 -7.87
CA PHE A 191 6.66 -18.27 -8.78
C PHE A 191 6.03 -17.97 -10.14
N TYR A 192 6.33 -16.80 -10.68
CA TYR A 192 5.89 -16.38 -11.99
C TYR A 192 7.02 -15.60 -12.67
N ASP A 193 7.44 -16.08 -13.82
CA ASP A 193 8.44 -15.44 -14.67
C ASP A 193 7.74 -14.83 -15.89
N PRO A 194 7.54 -13.50 -15.92
CA PRO A 194 6.87 -12.84 -17.04
C PRO A 194 7.64 -12.94 -18.37
N ALA A 195 8.91 -13.32 -18.35
CA ALA A 195 9.72 -13.49 -19.56
C ALA A 195 9.56 -14.87 -20.20
N LYS A 196 9.05 -15.86 -19.46
CA LYS A 196 8.78 -17.21 -19.97
C LYS A 196 7.31 -17.32 -20.36
N ARG A 197 7.03 -17.18 -21.65
CA ARG A 197 5.72 -17.47 -22.25
C ARG A 197 5.58 -18.95 -22.55
#